data_AF-A0A7S7M1I9-F1
#
_entry.id   AF-A0A7S7M1I9-F1
#
_cell.length_a   1.000
_cell.length_b   1.000
_cell.length_c   1.000
_cell.angle_alpha   90.00
_cell.angle_beta   90.00
_cell.angle_gamma   90.00
#
_symmetry.space_group_name_H-M   'P 1'
#
loop_
_entity.id
_entity.type
_entity.pdbx_description
1 polymer ?
#
loop_
_entity_poly.entity_id
_entity_poly.type
_entity_poly.pdbx_seq_one_letter_code
_entity_poly.pdbx_strand_id
1 'polypeptide(L)'
;MLVEQKEKLQTLIGLIDNIAVNPDVTIQYCIPGVLMTADGSGNGDPYIQFTYAVNGLDPHIQHMPLTRSYLEKTPQDLANLFTFSLERFMEEIDSRQYGAQ
;
A
#
# COMPACT_ATOMS: atom_id res chain seq x y z
N MET A 1 -7.39 -14.90 -18.32
CA MET A 1 -6.91 -13.52 -18.02
C MET A 1 -7.27 -13.03 -16.62
N LEU A 2 -8.39 -13.43 -16.00
CA LEU A 2 -8.68 -13.05 -14.60
C LEU A 2 -7.83 -13.82 -13.57
N VAL A 3 -7.62 -15.13 -13.76
CA VAL A 3 -6.87 -15.99 -12.82
C VAL A 3 -5.43 -15.52 -12.63
N GLU A 4 -4.71 -15.30 -13.73
CA GLU A 4 -3.31 -14.84 -13.73
C GLU A 4 -3.13 -13.48 -13.03
N GLN A 5 -4.10 -12.57 -13.18
CA GLN A 5 -4.09 -11.29 -12.45
C GLN A 5 -4.35 -11.48 -10.96
N LYS A 6 -5.22 -12.41 -10.56
CA LYS A 6 -5.45 -12.71 -9.14
C LYS A 6 -4.21 -13.29 -8.48
N GLU A 7 -3.54 -14.26 -9.11
CA GLU A 7 -2.30 -14.86 -8.60
C GLU A 7 -1.19 -13.81 -8.46
N LYS A 8 -1.07 -12.92 -9.43
CA LYS A 8 -0.13 -11.80 -9.38
C LYS A 8 -0.42 -10.86 -8.21
N LEU A 9 -1.69 -10.51 -7.99
CA LEU A 9 -2.09 -9.64 -6.88
C LEU A 9 -1.87 -10.32 -5.52
N GLN A 10 -2.11 -11.63 -5.42
CA GLN A 10 -1.75 -12.40 -4.22
C GLN A 10 -0.25 -12.42 -3.96
N THR A 11 0.55 -12.61 -5.02
CA THR A 11 2.01 -12.53 -4.92
C THR A 11 2.46 -11.15 -4.46
N LEU A 12 1.86 -10.08 -5.00
CA LEU A 12 2.11 -8.71 -4.59
C LEU A 12 1.78 -8.50 -3.10
N ILE A 13 0.62 -8.97 -2.64
CA ILE A 13 0.24 -8.91 -1.22
C ILE A 13 1.31 -9.57 -0.36
N GLY A 14 1.74 -10.78 -0.71
CA GLY A 14 2.79 -11.49 0.03
C GLY A 14 4.12 -10.73 0.06
N LEU A 15 4.52 -10.09 -1.05
CA LEU A 15 5.72 -9.25 -1.08
C LEU A 15 5.57 -8.03 -0.17
N ILE A 16 4.44 -7.35 -0.22
CA ILE A 16 4.16 -6.16 0.60
C ILE A 16 4.08 -6.51 2.08
N ASP A 17 3.48 -7.64 2.44
CA ASP A 17 3.38 -8.11 3.82
C ASP A 17 4.78 -8.38 4.42
N ASN A 18 5.73 -8.85 3.60
CA ASN A 18 7.13 -8.99 3.99
C ASN A 18 7.86 -7.64 4.14
N ILE A 19 7.37 -6.57 3.50
CA ILE A 19 7.91 -5.20 3.63
C ILE A 19 7.33 -4.52 4.88
N ALA A 20 6.09 -4.85 5.24
CA ALA A 20 5.31 -4.29 6.35
C ALA A 20 5.80 -4.74 7.75
N VAL A 21 7.10 -4.95 7.94
CA VAL A 21 7.69 -5.36 9.23
C VAL A 21 7.61 -4.24 10.27
N ASN A 22 7.31 -3.00 9.85
CA ASN A 22 7.22 -1.87 10.75
C ASN A 22 5.90 -1.90 11.55
N PRO A 23 5.93 -2.03 12.88
CA PRO A 23 4.71 -2.06 13.71
C PRO A 23 3.88 -0.78 13.64
N ASP A 24 4.48 0.35 13.25
CA ASP A 24 3.80 1.64 13.10
C ASP A 24 3.08 1.78 11.75
N VAL A 25 3.27 0.84 10.81
CA VAL A 25 2.63 0.84 9.50
C VAL A 25 1.60 -0.30 9.44
N THR A 26 0.34 0.04 9.22
CA THR A 26 -0.71 -0.92 8.90
C THR A 26 -0.99 -0.87 7.40
N ILE A 27 -1.01 -2.03 6.74
CA ILE A 27 -1.34 -2.16 5.33
C ILE A 27 -2.67 -2.87 5.18
N GLN A 28 -3.55 -2.30 4.36
CA GLN A 28 -4.84 -2.85 4.00
C GLN A 28 -4.99 -2.88 2.47
N TYR A 29 -5.80 -3.80 1.99
CA TYR A 29 -5.99 -4.04 0.57
C TYR A 29 -7.47 -3.91 0.23
N CYS A 30 -7.79 -3.22 -0.86
CA CYS A 30 -9.10 -3.24 -1.45
C CYS A 30 -8.96 -3.74 -2.88
N ILE A 31 -9.09 -5.04 -3.08
CA ILE A 31 -8.93 -5.69 -4.37
C ILE A 31 -10.15 -6.59 -4.62
N PRO A 32 -11.16 -6.10 -5.36
CA PRO A 32 -12.40 -6.82 -5.57
C PRO A 32 -12.15 -8.23 -6.14
N GLY A 33 -12.67 -9.25 -5.46
CA GLY A 33 -12.56 -10.66 -5.88
C GLY A 33 -11.19 -11.31 -5.61
N VAL A 34 -10.27 -10.63 -4.92
CA VAL A 34 -8.99 -11.20 -4.42
C VAL A 34 -8.93 -11.09 -2.90
N LEU A 35 -8.89 -9.86 -2.38
CA LEU A 35 -8.76 -9.57 -0.95
C LEU A 35 -9.31 -8.16 -0.67
N MET A 36 -10.23 -8.05 0.28
CA MET A 36 -10.73 -6.78 0.79
C MET A 36 -10.57 -6.78 2.31
N THR A 37 -9.60 -6.01 2.81
CA THR A 37 -9.37 -5.75 4.23
C THR A 37 -9.53 -4.27 4.57
N ALA A 38 -9.57 -3.37 3.59
CA ALA A 38 -9.97 -1.98 3.79
C ALA A 38 -11.51 -1.86 3.69
N ASP A 39 -12.11 -0.99 4.51
CA ASP A 39 -13.47 -0.52 4.29
C ASP A 39 -13.54 0.08 2.88
N GLY A 40 -14.35 -0.52 2.01
CA GLY A 40 -14.39 -0.27 0.56
C GLY A 40 -14.89 1.12 0.18
N SER A 41 -14.24 2.18 0.68
CA SER A 41 -14.55 3.58 0.39
C SER A 41 -14.09 4.01 -1.00
N GLY A 42 -13.26 3.19 -1.66
CA GLY A 42 -12.91 3.38 -3.06
C GLY A 42 -14.09 3.04 -3.96
N ASN A 43 -14.24 3.79 -5.04
CA ASN A 43 -15.35 3.81 -6.00
C ASN A 43 -15.55 2.50 -6.81
N GLY A 44 -15.14 1.35 -6.27
CA GLY A 44 -15.05 0.04 -6.92
C GLY A 44 -13.66 -0.30 -7.47
N ASP A 45 -12.76 0.69 -7.55
CA ASP A 45 -11.41 0.50 -8.09
C ASP A 45 -10.49 -0.21 -7.07
N PRO A 46 -9.59 -1.10 -7.53
CA PRO A 46 -8.63 -1.73 -6.65
C PRO A 46 -7.57 -0.75 -6.17
N TYR A 47 -7.25 -0.76 -4.87
CA TYR A 47 -6.19 0.04 -4.28
C TYR A 47 -5.53 -0.67 -3.09
N ILE A 48 -4.33 -0.20 -2.77
CA ILE A 48 -3.62 -0.54 -1.54
C ILE A 48 -3.67 0.68 -0.64
N GLN A 49 -4.08 0.47 0.60
CA GLN A 49 -4.09 1.49 1.64
C GLN A 49 -2.95 1.19 2.61
N PHE A 50 -2.16 2.20 2.92
CA PHE A 50 -1.20 2.12 4.02
C PHE A 50 -1.44 3.27 4.99
N THR A 51 -1.37 2.93 6.26
CA THR A 51 -1.70 3.79 7.37
C THR A 51 -0.48 3.83 8.29
N TYR A 52 0.11 5.01 8.43
CA TYR A 52 1.19 5.25 9.37
C TYR A 52 0.61 5.82 10.66
N ALA A 53 0.66 5.02 11.72
CA ALA A 53 0.22 5.40 13.04
C ALA A 53 1.33 6.24 13.69
N VAL A 54 1.07 7.54 13.84
CA VAL A 54 1.95 8.42 14.57
C VAL A 54 1.44 8.52 16.00
N ASN A 55 2.31 8.22 16.97
CA ASN A 55 1.93 8.14 18.37
C ASN A 55 1.40 9.51 18.88
N GLY A 56 0.10 9.60 19.16
CA GLY A 56 -0.56 10.81 19.65
C GLY A 56 -1.09 11.78 18.58
N LEU A 57 -1.01 11.45 17.30
CA LEU A 57 -1.61 12.22 16.19
C LEU A 57 -2.56 11.37 15.36
N ASP A 58 -3.38 12.02 14.54
CA ASP A 58 -4.23 11.33 13.57
C ASP A 58 -3.36 10.45 12.65
N PRO A 59 -3.76 9.19 12.42
CA PRO A 59 -3.02 8.28 11.56
C PRO A 59 -3.01 8.82 10.13
N HIS A 60 -1.85 8.81 9.51
CA HIS A 60 -1.70 9.29 8.14
C HIS A 60 -2.02 8.15 7.19
N ILE A 61 -3.08 8.32 6.39
CA ILE A 61 -3.56 7.31 5.46
C ILE A 61 -3.21 7.74 4.04
N GLN A 62 -2.63 6.83 3.27
CA GLN A 62 -2.37 7.02 1.85
C GLN A 62 -2.96 5.87 1.04
N HIS A 63 -3.58 6.23 -0.08
CA HIS A 63 -4.12 5.27 -1.04
C HIS A 63 -3.23 5.23 -2.28
N MET A 64 -2.84 4.03 -2.68
CA MET A 64 -2.16 3.73 -3.93
C MET A 64 -3.12 2.98 -4.86
N PRO A 65 -3.70 3.65 -5.87
CA PRO A 65 -4.63 3.00 -6.80
C PRO A 65 -3.88 2.01 -7.71
N LEU A 66 -4.41 0.79 -7.81
CA LEU A 66 -3.89 -0.25 -8.69
C LEU A 66 -4.49 -0.08 -10.10
N THR A 67 -4.09 1.00 -10.78
CA THR A 67 -4.52 1.28 -12.14
C THR A 67 -4.02 0.22 -13.12
N ARG A 68 -4.59 0.21 -14.33
CA ARG A 68 -4.22 -0.74 -15.39
C ARG A 68 -2.72 -0.77 -15.67
N SER A 69 -2.04 0.38 -15.63
CA SER A 69 -0.60 0.48 -15.85
C SER A 69 0.22 -0.20 -14.74
N TYR A 70 -0.28 -0.23 -13.50
CA TYR A 70 0.31 -1.04 -12.44
C TYR A 70 0.08 -2.52 -12.68
N LEU A 71 -1.12 -2.90 -13.15
CA LEU A 71 -1.42 -4.30 -13.51
C LEU A 71 -0.60 -4.82 -14.69
N GLU A 72 0.05 -3.96 -15.48
CA GLU A 72 0.98 -4.35 -16.55
C GLU A 72 2.41 -4.63 -16.01
N LYS A 73 2.78 -4.08 -14.85
CA LYS A 73 4.12 -4.23 -14.22
C LYS A 73 4.26 -5.53 -13.45
N THR A 74 5.46 -6.08 -13.29
CA THR A 74 5.64 -7.32 -12.50
C THR A 74 5.29 -7.10 -11.02
N PRO A 75 4.86 -8.13 -10.27
CA PRO A 75 4.55 -7.97 -8.84
C PRO A 75 5.76 -7.49 -8.03
N GLN A 76 6.98 -7.84 -8.44
CA GLN A 76 8.21 -7.29 -7.84
C GLN A 76 8.37 -5.79 -8.07
N ASP A 77 8.14 -5.30 -9.30
CA ASP A 77 8.24 -3.87 -9.61
C ASP A 77 7.20 -3.07 -8.80
N LEU A 78 5.99 -3.62 -8.67
CA LEU A 78 4.94 -3.06 -7.82
C LEU A 78 5.32 -3.01 -6.35
N ALA A 79 5.89 -4.10 -5.81
CA ALA A 79 6.35 -4.14 -4.42
C ALA A 79 7.47 -3.12 -4.18
N ASN A 80 8.39 -2.96 -5.12
CA ASN A 80 9.45 -1.95 -5.04
C ASN A 80 8.88 -0.52 -5.08
N LEU A 81 7.92 -0.25 -5.97
CA LEU A 81 7.23 1.05 -6.05
C LEU A 81 6.45 1.36 -4.77
N PHE A 82 5.79 0.35 -4.21
CA PHE A 82 5.10 0.46 -2.93
C PHE A 82 6.08 0.78 -1.80
N THR A 83 7.18 0.04 -1.70
CA THR A 83 8.25 0.25 -0.70
C THR A 83 8.76 1.68 -0.77
N PHE A 84 9.11 2.14 -1.97
CA PHE A 84 9.62 3.50 -2.19
C PHE A 84 8.59 4.58 -1.83
N SER A 85 7.31 4.37 -2.16
CA SER A 85 6.24 5.30 -1.75
C SER A 85 6.05 5.32 -0.25
N LEU A 86 6.10 4.16 0.41
CA LEU A 86 5.96 4.04 1.86
C LEU A 86 7.13 4.72 2.58
N GLU A 87 8.37 4.44 2.17
CA GLU A 87 9.58 5.08 2.72
C GLU A 87 9.48 6.60 2.59
N ARG A 88 9.19 7.11 1.39
CA ARG A 88 9.02 8.57 1.21
C ARG A 88 7.88 9.15 2.02
N PHE A 89 6.78 8.43 2.15
CA PHE A 89 5.64 8.87 2.95
C PHE A 89 6.00 8.98 4.43
N MET A 90 6.70 7.98 4.97
CA MET A 90 7.21 8.01 6.34
C MET A 90 8.24 9.14 6.51
N GLU A 91 9.19 9.30 5.59
CA GLU A 91 10.17 10.38 5.60
C GLU A 91 9.52 11.76 5.56
N GLU A 92 8.48 11.96 4.74
CA GLU A 92 7.71 13.22 4.69
C GLU A 92 7.04 13.51 6.03
N ILE A 93 6.46 12.49 6.67
CA ILE A 93 5.79 12.64 7.96
C ILE A 93 6.81 12.90 9.08
N ASP A 94 7.92 12.17 9.07
CA ASP A 94 9.01 12.32 10.04
C ASP A 94 9.67 13.69 9.91
N SER A 95 9.97 14.13 8.68
CA SER A 95 10.48 15.48 8.38
C SER A 95 9.51 16.59 8.81
N ARG A 96 8.19 16.39 8.65
CA ARG A 96 7.18 17.35 9.15
C ARG A 96 7.09 17.38 10.68
N GLN A 97 7.29 16.25 11.35
CA GLN A 97 7.23 16.17 12.81
C GLN A 97 8.51 16.64 13.48
N TYR A 98 9.66 16.24 12.97
CA TYR A 98 10.97 16.53 13.55
C TYR A 98 11.65 17.74 12.94
N GLY A 99 11.14 18.25 11.81
CA GLY A 99 11.64 19.43 11.13
C GLY A 99 13.00 19.19 10.48
N ALA A 100 13.20 19.73 9.28
CA ALA A 100 14.54 20.02 8.81
C ALA A 100 15.21 20.94 9.85
N GLN A 101 16.09 20.38 10.69
CA GLN A 101 17.00 21.16 11.54
C GLN A 101 18.03 21.89 10.68
#